data_AF-A0A380U0J5-F1
#
_entry.id   AF-A0A380U0J5-F1
#
_cell.length_a   1.000
_cell.length_b   1.000
_cell.length_c   1.000
_cell.angle_alpha   90.00
_cell.angle_beta   90.00
_cell.angle_gamma   90.00
#
_symmetry.space_group_name_H-M   'P 1'
#
loop_
_entity.id
_entity.type
_entity.pdbx_description
1 polymer ?
#
loop_
_entity_poly.entity_id
_entity_poly.type
_entity_poly.pdbx_seq_one_letter_code
_entity_poly.pdbx_strand_id
1 'polypeptide(L)'
;MKAFFSLFIASMVSACSTQPITQDYGSYPSHYQQIAQQFYQGKRDITPIQYIRTSAPQMYEQKAGDYGFVVPLNPAYWATVGKEQAIKGYVICTWETNNYDGHKTDALLIHNGKVISWIYNVYQAALTYPINVCKKESEENLSILYEKTRQENIRFIKDFIKELK
;
A
#
# COMPACT_ATOMS: atom_id res chain seq x y z
N MET A 1 61.55 5.88 42.65
CA MET A 1 61.92 5.30 41.34
C MET A 1 60.73 4.51 40.83
N LYS A 2 60.21 4.91 39.66
CA LYS A 2 59.28 4.24 38.73
C LYS A 2 57.93 3.68 39.26
N ALA A 3 56.88 4.40 38.86
CA ALA A 3 55.47 4.00 38.78
C ALA A 3 55.26 2.73 37.96
N PHE A 4 54.15 2.01 38.20
CA PHE A 4 53.32 1.44 37.14
C PHE A 4 51.88 1.28 37.62
N PHE A 5 51.02 2.15 37.09
CA PHE A 5 49.57 2.17 37.25
C PHE A 5 48.99 1.32 36.12
N SER A 6 48.65 0.05 36.38
CA SER A 6 47.99 -0.81 35.38
C SER A 6 46.48 -0.61 35.45
N LEU A 7 46.02 0.37 34.69
CA LEU A 7 44.62 0.62 34.39
C LEU A 7 44.15 -0.44 33.37
N PHE A 8 43.40 -1.45 33.82
CA PHE A 8 42.70 -2.38 32.92
C PHE A 8 41.51 -1.64 32.29
N ILE A 9 41.74 -1.04 31.12
CA ILE A 9 40.66 -0.54 30.26
C ILE A 9 40.07 -1.77 29.56
N ALA A 10 39.01 -2.34 30.15
CA ALA A 10 38.14 -3.26 29.44
C ALA A 10 37.41 -2.46 28.36
N SER A 11 38.01 -2.44 27.17
CA SER A 11 37.38 -1.98 25.94
C SER A 11 36.06 -2.71 25.76
N MET A 12 34.95 -2.01 26.00
CA MET A 12 33.68 -2.35 25.38
C MET A 12 33.88 -2.18 23.88
N VAL A 13 34.36 -3.25 23.23
CA VAL A 13 34.21 -3.41 21.80
C VAL A 13 32.71 -3.53 21.62
N SER A 14 32.07 -2.39 21.39
CA SER A 14 30.76 -2.36 20.78
C SER A 14 30.95 -3.15 19.50
N ALA A 15 30.49 -4.40 19.50
CA ALA A 15 30.32 -5.16 18.29
C ALA A 15 29.34 -4.33 17.48
N CYS A 16 29.89 -3.47 16.63
CA CYS A 16 29.19 -2.94 15.48
C CYS A 16 28.88 -4.20 14.67
N SER A 17 27.76 -4.83 15.00
CA SER A 17 27.12 -5.75 14.10
C SER A 17 26.82 -4.89 12.89
N THR A 18 27.69 -4.98 11.90
CA THR A 18 27.27 -4.79 10.52
C THR A 18 26.11 -5.76 10.34
N GLN A 19 24.90 -5.26 10.58
CA GLN A 19 23.68 -5.97 10.23
C GLN A 19 23.89 -6.41 8.78
N PRO A 20 23.72 -7.70 8.47
CA PRO A 20 23.83 -8.14 7.09
C PRO A 20 22.86 -7.27 6.28
N ILE A 21 23.32 -6.72 5.15
CA ILE A 21 22.50 -5.96 4.21
C ILE A 21 21.54 -6.96 3.57
N THR A 22 20.54 -7.39 4.32
CA THR A 22 19.44 -8.24 3.89
C THR A 22 18.25 -7.34 3.71
N GLN A 23 18.03 -6.91 2.46
CA GLN A 23 16.78 -6.38 1.92
C GLN A 23 15.94 -5.57 2.91
N ASP A 24 16.26 -4.29 3.10
CA ASP A 24 15.49 -3.44 4.03
C ASP A 24 14.11 -3.11 3.44
N TYR A 25 13.10 -3.92 3.80
CA TYR A 25 11.67 -3.62 3.60
C TYR A 25 11.12 -2.75 4.74
N GLY A 26 11.96 -2.36 5.70
CA GLY A 26 11.58 -1.73 6.95
C GLY A 26 10.97 -2.70 7.95
N SER A 27 10.50 -2.16 9.07
CA SER A 27 9.77 -2.92 10.08
C SER A 27 8.35 -3.29 9.62
N TYR A 28 7.92 -4.51 9.92
CA TYR A 28 6.53 -4.95 9.68
C TYR A 28 5.53 -3.99 10.36
N PRO A 29 4.54 -3.44 9.63
CA PRO A 29 3.64 -2.45 10.18
C PRO A 29 2.53 -3.12 10.99
N SER A 30 2.77 -3.41 12.28
CA SER A 30 1.79 -4.05 13.18
C SER A 30 0.47 -3.27 13.36
N HIS A 31 0.46 -1.97 13.06
CA HIS A 31 -0.69 -1.06 13.16
C HIS A 31 -1.12 -0.52 11.78
N TYR A 32 -1.01 -1.33 10.74
CA TYR A 32 -1.26 -0.95 9.35
C TYR A 32 -2.67 -0.40 9.10
N GLN A 33 -3.69 -0.84 9.84
CA GLN A 33 -5.05 -0.29 9.77
C GLN A 33 -5.10 1.19 10.19
N GLN A 34 -4.45 1.53 11.31
CA GLN A 34 -4.37 2.90 11.79
C GLN A 34 -3.54 3.78 10.86
N ILE A 35 -2.43 3.24 10.33
CA ILE A 35 -1.59 3.93 9.33
C ILE A 35 -2.42 4.29 8.10
N ALA A 36 -3.22 3.35 7.58
CA ALA A 36 -4.13 3.61 6.47
C ALA A 36 -5.16 4.69 6.82
N GLN A 37 -5.85 4.57 7.97
CA GLN A 37 -6.84 5.55 8.41
C GLN A 37 -6.25 6.97 8.51
N GLN A 38 -5.06 7.11 9.11
CA GLN A 38 -4.36 8.40 9.21
C GLN A 38 -3.99 8.97 7.84
N PHE A 39 -3.52 8.11 6.92
CA PHE A 39 -3.21 8.51 5.55
C PHE A 39 -4.43 9.11 4.83
N TYR A 40 -5.61 8.51 4.99
CA TYR A 40 -6.84 9.03 4.38
C TYR A 40 -7.42 10.24 5.13
N GLN A 41 -7.27 10.33 6.46
CA GLN A 41 -7.65 11.55 7.21
C GLN A 41 -6.86 12.79 6.76
N GLY A 42 -5.60 12.58 6.34
CA GLY A 42 -4.77 13.66 5.78
C GLY A 42 -5.18 14.12 4.38
N LYS A 43 -6.08 13.39 3.69
CA LYS A 43 -6.58 13.79 2.38
C LYS A 43 -7.79 14.68 2.54
N ARG A 44 -7.73 15.87 1.94
CA ARG A 44 -8.91 16.68 1.68
C ARG A 44 -9.62 16.10 0.47
N ASP A 45 -10.24 14.94 0.64
CA ASP A 45 -11.18 14.44 -0.37
C ASP A 45 -12.49 15.24 -0.23
N ILE A 46 -13.06 15.65 -1.37
CA ILE A 46 -14.37 16.30 -1.40
C ILE A 46 -15.49 15.31 -1.04
N THR A 47 -15.19 14.01 -1.06
CA THR A 47 -16.11 12.94 -0.69
C THR A 47 -15.61 12.18 0.54
N PRO A 48 -16.35 12.16 1.66
CA PRO A 48 -15.90 11.45 2.85
C PRO A 48 -15.95 9.92 2.63
N ILE A 49 -14.83 9.26 2.89
CA ILE A 49 -14.75 7.80 2.94
C ILE A 49 -15.57 7.31 4.13
N GLN A 50 -16.52 6.40 3.88
CA GLN A 50 -17.42 5.87 4.89
C GLN A 50 -16.93 4.57 5.52
N TYR A 51 -16.19 3.80 4.74
CA TYR A 51 -15.66 2.51 5.15
C TYR A 51 -14.27 2.32 4.57
N ILE A 52 -13.35 1.84 5.42
CA ILE A 52 -12.04 1.38 4.99
C ILE A 52 -11.72 0.04 5.65
N ARG A 53 -11.32 -0.94 4.83
CA ARG A 53 -10.72 -2.20 5.28
C ARG A 53 -9.35 -2.34 4.65
N THR A 54 -8.46 -3.08 5.28
CA THR A 54 -7.10 -3.30 4.78
C THR A 54 -6.74 -4.78 4.74
N SER A 55 -5.98 -5.20 3.72
CA SER A 55 -5.37 -6.54 3.66
C SER A 55 -4.19 -6.61 4.63
N ALA A 56 -3.77 -7.83 4.98
CA ALA A 56 -2.56 -8.02 5.76
C ALA A 56 -1.34 -7.52 4.98
N PRO A 57 -0.37 -6.83 5.62
CA PRO A 57 0.84 -6.35 4.97
C PRO A 57 1.63 -7.49 4.30
N GLN A 58 2.00 -7.29 3.04
CA GLN A 58 2.82 -8.20 2.26
C GLN A 58 4.10 -7.52 1.82
N MET A 59 5.24 -8.22 1.83
CA MET A 59 6.49 -7.65 1.32
C MET A 59 6.34 -7.34 -0.16
N TYR A 60 6.80 -6.15 -0.56
CA TYR A 60 6.76 -5.69 -1.94
C TYR A 60 8.09 -5.03 -2.30
N GLU A 61 8.67 -5.48 -3.40
CA GLU A 61 9.89 -4.92 -4.01
C GLU A 61 9.58 -4.51 -5.44
N GLN A 62 9.63 -3.20 -5.69
CA GLN A 62 9.50 -2.68 -7.04
C GLN A 62 10.83 -2.77 -7.75
N LYS A 63 10.88 -3.61 -8.78
CA LYS A 63 12.05 -3.74 -9.67
C LYS A 63 12.00 -2.68 -10.77
N ALA A 64 13.14 -2.43 -11.39
CA ALA A 64 13.20 -1.60 -12.60
C ALA A 64 12.22 -2.13 -13.66
N GLY A 65 11.33 -1.28 -14.16
CA GLY A 65 10.30 -1.64 -15.14
C GLY A 65 8.98 -2.16 -14.56
N ASP A 66 8.83 -2.27 -13.24
CA ASP A 66 7.54 -2.49 -12.59
C ASP A 66 6.74 -1.17 -12.53
N TYR A 67 5.51 -1.19 -13.06
CA TYR A 67 4.59 -0.06 -13.11
C TYR A 67 3.81 0.17 -11.81
N GLY A 68 4.10 -0.57 -10.74
CA GLY A 68 3.39 -0.52 -9.47
C GLY A 68 3.36 0.84 -8.79
N PHE A 69 4.13 1.03 -7.72
CA PHE A 69 4.04 2.23 -6.90
C PHE A 69 4.79 3.40 -7.53
N VAL A 70 4.07 4.47 -7.84
CA VAL A 70 4.64 5.74 -8.30
C VAL A 70 4.63 6.68 -7.08
N VAL A 71 5.72 6.69 -6.32
CA VAL A 71 5.95 7.67 -5.23
C VAL A 71 5.71 9.07 -5.81
N PRO A 72 5.20 10.07 -5.04
CA PRO A 72 5.03 11.43 -5.59
C PRO A 72 6.26 11.85 -6.39
N LEU A 73 6.05 11.98 -7.71
CA LEU A 73 7.00 12.41 -8.77
C LEU A 73 7.71 11.31 -9.58
N ASN A 74 7.07 11.00 -10.71
CA ASN A 74 7.65 11.15 -12.06
C ASN A 74 8.77 10.16 -12.51
N PRO A 75 8.49 9.29 -13.51
CA PRO A 75 9.47 8.48 -14.22
C PRO A 75 10.67 9.27 -14.81
N ALA A 76 10.54 10.57 -15.03
CA ALA A 76 11.64 11.41 -15.50
C ALA A 76 12.83 11.51 -14.52
N TYR A 77 12.64 11.20 -13.22
CA TYR A 77 13.73 11.15 -12.25
C TYR A 77 14.56 9.85 -12.34
N TRP A 78 14.03 8.80 -12.97
CA TRP A 78 14.69 7.49 -13.10
C TRP A 78 15.68 7.42 -14.26
N ALA A 79 15.72 8.43 -15.13
CA ALA A 79 16.74 8.53 -16.16
C ALA A 79 18.11 8.97 -15.60
N THR A 80 18.14 9.56 -14.40
CA THR A 80 19.33 10.18 -13.80
C THR A 80 19.78 9.53 -12.49
N VAL A 81 18.87 8.89 -11.74
CA VAL A 81 19.23 8.12 -10.55
C VAL A 81 19.38 6.66 -10.97
N GLY A 82 20.58 6.11 -10.81
CA GLY A 82 20.99 4.82 -11.37
C GLY A 82 19.94 3.71 -11.23
N LYS A 83 19.89 2.85 -12.25
CA LYS A 83 18.95 1.74 -12.51
C LYS A 83 18.81 0.67 -11.39
N GLU A 84 19.26 0.94 -10.17
CA GLU A 84 19.50 -0.06 -9.13
C GLU A 84 18.74 0.18 -7.81
N GLN A 85 18.05 1.30 -7.62
CA GLN A 85 17.28 1.52 -6.39
C GLN A 85 15.87 0.93 -6.50
N ALA A 86 15.72 -0.32 -6.05
CA ALA A 86 14.41 -0.93 -5.83
C ALA A 86 13.71 -0.26 -4.63
N ILE A 87 12.45 0.13 -4.80
CA ILE A 87 11.63 0.60 -3.69
C ILE A 87 11.13 -0.65 -2.95
N LYS A 88 11.39 -0.71 -1.64
CA LYS A 88 10.99 -1.83 -0.80
C LYS A 88 10.09 -1.37 0.32
N GLY A 89 9.12 -2.19 0.69
CA GLY A 89 8.22 -1.94 1.79
C GLY A 89 7.18 -3.04 1.96
N TYR A 90 6.18 -2.76 2.78
CA TYR A 90 5.02 -3.62 2.93
C TYR A 90 3.83 -3.01 2.22
N VAL A 91 3.32 -3.69 1.21
CA VAL A 91 2.06 -3.31 0.57
C VAL A 91 0.88 -3.77 1.40
N ILE A 92 -0.11 -2.89 1.55
CA ILE A 92 -1.47 -3.22 1.96
C ILE A 92 -2.44 -2.79 0.87
N CYS A 93 -3.50 -3.57 0.68
CA CYS A 93 -4.61 -3.23 -0.19
C CYS A 93 -5.71 -2.64 0.66
N THR A 94 -6.23 -1.49 0.28
CA THR A 94 -7.26 -0.78 1.03
C THR A 94 -8.56 -0.75 0.23
N TRP A 95 -9.60 -1.31 0.83
CA TRP A 95 -10.96 -1.30 0.32
C TRP A 95 -11.67 -0.07 0.83
N GLU A 96 -11.99 0.87 -0.05
CA GLU A 96 -12.72 2.07 0.32
C GLU A 96 -14.14 2.06 -0.26
N THR A 97 -15.06 2.71 0.45
CA THR A 97 -16.42 2.94 -0.04
C THR A 97 -16.84 4.36 0.31
N ASN A 98 -17.36 5.09 -0.69
CA ASN A 98 -18.04 6.36 -0.51
C ASN A 98 -19.37 6.34 -1.31
N ASN A 99 -20.27 7.27 -0.98
CA ASN A 99 -21.59 7.36 -1.63
C ASN A 99 -21.57 7.91 -3.06
N TYR A 100 -20.42 8.41 -3.54
CA TYR A 100 -20.33 9.16 -4.80
C TYR A 100 -19.59 8.37 -5.87
N ASP A 101 -18.38 7.94 -5.55
CA ASP A 101 -17.51 7.17 -6.45
C ASP A 101 -17.63 5.65 -6.26
N GLY A 102 -18.40 5.21 -5.26
CA GLY A 102 -18.69 3.81 -4.99
C GLY A 102 -17.54 3.09 -4.29
N HIS A 103 -17.27 1.86 -4.75
CA HIS A 103 -16.26 0.98 -4.17
C HIS A 103 -14.95 1.06 -4.96
N LYS A 104 -13.83 1.22 -4.26
CA LYS A 104 -12.50 1.24 -4.89
C LYS A 104 -11.50 0.40 -4.08
N THR A 105 -10.47 -0.06 -4.79
CA THR A 105 -9.30 -0.71 -4.20
C THR A 105 -8.11 0.17 -4.43
N ASP A 106 -7.48 0.61 -3.35
CA ASP A 106 -6.22 1.31 -3.37
C ASP A 106 -5.11 0.36 -2.90
N ALA A 107 -3.87 0.72 -3.21
CA ALA A 107 -2.69 0.06 -2.65
C ALA A 107 -1.85 1.10 -1.92
N LEU A 108 -1.39 0.80 -0.70
CA LEU A 108 -0.47 1.66 0.07
C LEU A 108 0.81 0.89 0.33
N LEU A 109 1.96 1.51 0.06
CA LEU A 109 3.27 0.97 0.37
C LEU A 109 3.77 1.62 1.66
N ILE A 110 4.02 0.81 2.68
CA ILE A 110 4.42 1.24 4.01
C ILE A 110 5.87 0.86 4.27
N HIS A 111 6.66 1.79 4.78
CA HIS A 111 8.02 1.53 5.25
C HIS A 111 8.24 2.24 6.59
N ASN A 112 8.69 1.50 7.61
CA ASN A 112 8.91 2.02 8.96
C ASN A 112 7.73 2.82 9.53
N GLY A 113 6.51 2.27 9.35
CA GLY A 113 5.28 2.86 9.87
C GLY A 113 4.74 4.07 9.10
N LYS A 114 5.32 4.41 7.94
CA LYS A 114 4.89 5.53 7.10
C LYS A 114 4.47 5.04 5.72
N VAL A 115 3.38 5.59 5.19
CA VAL A 115 3.03 5.41 3.78
C VAL A 115 4.05 6.18 2.94
N ILE A 116 4.85 5.45 2.17
CA ILE A 116 5.86 6.02 1.28
C ILE A 116 5.37 6.13 -0.16
N SER A 117 4.34 5.37 -0.54
CA SER A 117 3.74 5.45 -1.87
C SER A 117 2.32 4.88 -1.88
N TRP A 118 1.54 5.21 -2.91
CA TRP A 118 0.18 4.70 -3.07
C TRP A 118 -0.21 4.58 -4.55
N ILE A 119 -1.17 3.70 -4.83
CA ILE A 119 -1.88 3.57 -6.10
C ILE A 119 -3.35 3.78 -5.81
N TYR A 120 -3.94 4.81 -6.43
CA TYR A 120 -5.37 5.04 -6.37
C TYR A 120 -6.08 4.18 -7.40
N ASN A 121 -7.19 3.58 -7.00
CA ASN A 121 -8.06 2.78 -7.86
C ASN A 121 -7.23 1.81 -8.74
N VAL A 122 -6.62 0.81 -8.09
CA VAL A 122 -5.75 -0.21 -8.68
C VAL A 122 -6.34 -0.78 -9.97
N TYR A 123 -7.65 -1.00 -10.03
CA TYR A 123 -8.31 -1.49 -11.24
C TYR A 123 -8.18 -0.50 -12.42
N GLN A 124 -8.48 0.77 -12.20
CA GLN A 124 -8.35 1.80 -13.23
C GLN A 124 -6.89 2.00 -13.65
N ALA A 125 -5.97 1.92 -12.68
CA ALA A 125 -4.54 1.93 -12.96
C ALA A 125 -4.12 0.71 -13.81
N ALA A 126 -4.66 -0.48 -13.51
CA ALA A 126 -4.41 -1.74 -14.23
C ALA A 126 -4.88 -1.72 -15.70
N LEU A 127 -5.96 -0.98 -16.00
CA LEU A 127 -6.43 -0.78 -17.38
C LEU A 127 -5.46 0.08 -18.21
N THR A 128 -4.70 0.95 -17.56
CA THR A 128 -3.77 1.88 -18.21
C THR A 128 -2.35 1.31 -18.25
N TYR A 129 -1.95 0.61 -17.20
CA TYR A 129 -0.63 0.00 -17.02
C TYR A 129 -0.79 -1.39 -16.42
N PRO A 130 -0.03 -2.41 -16.85
CA PRO A 130 -0.14 -3.76 -16.30
C PRO A 130 0.46 -3.85 -14.88
N ILE A 131 -0.30 -3.38 -13.89
CA ILE A 131 0.06 -3.39 -12.47
C ILE A 131 -0.45 -4.69 -11.83
N ASN A 132 0.44 -5.42 -11.16
CA ASN A 132 0.10 -6.70 -10.50
C ASN A 132 -0.14 -6.59 -8.99
N VAL A 133 -0.09 -5.38 -8.44
CA VAL A 133 -0.33 -5.11 -7.01
C VAL A 133 -1.83 -5.19 -6.72
N CYS A 134 -2.21 -5.84 -5.60
CA CYS A 134 -3.61 -5.94 -5.15
C CYS A 134 -4.60 -6.54 -6.17
N LYS A 135 -4.10 -7.32 -7.15
CA LYS A 135 -4.92 -7.87 -8.23
C LYS A 135 -6.04 -8.76 -7.70
N LYS A 136 -5.73 -9.66 -6.77
CA LYS A 136 -6.71 -10.58 -6.17
C LYS A 136 -7.82 -9.82 -5.46
N GLU A 137 -7.45 -8.86 -4.60
CA GLU A 137 -8.38 -8.02 -3.85
C GLU A 137 -9.27 -7.19 -4.78
N SER A 138 -8.70 -6.67 -5.87
CA SER A 138 -9.43 -5.94 -6.90
C SER A 138 -10.43 -6.85 -7.64
N GLU A 139 -10.03 -8.07 -8.02
CA GLU A 139 -10.91 -9.04 -8.70
C GLU A 139 -12.06 -9.51 -7.79
N GLU A 140 -11.78 -9.75 -6.50
CA GLU A 140 -12.79 -10.07 -5.49
C GLU A 140 -13.82 -8.93 -5.35
N ASN A 141 -13.37 -7.67 -5.31
CA ASN A 141 -14.28 -6.52 -5.27
C ASN A 141 -15.14 -6.38 -6.51
N LEU A 142 -14.55 -6.54 -7.70
CA LEU A 142 -15.31 -6.52 -8.95
C LEU A 142 -16.38 -7.61 -8.97
N SER A 143 -16.07 -8.78 -8.43
CA SER A 143 -17.03 -9.88 -8.33
C SER A 143 -18.19 -9.52 -7.39
N ILE A 144 -17.90 -8.91 -6.24
CA ILE A 144 -18.93 -8.44 -5.29
C ILE A 144 -19.80 -7.33 -5.91
N LEU A 145 -19.17 -6.37 -6.59
CA LEU A 145 -19.85 -5.28 -7.30
C LEU A 145 -20.78 -5.82 -8.38
N TYR A 146 -20.27 -6.72 -9.22
CA TYR A 146 -21.04 -7.35 -10.27
C TYR A 146 -22.28 -8.06 -9.73
N GLU A 147 -22.13 -8.82 -8.64
CA GLU A 147 -23.26 -9.50 -8.02
C GLU A 147 -24.27 -8.50 -7.41
N LYS A 148 -23.82 -7.44 -6.73
CA LYS A 148 -24.73 -6.40 -6.21
C LYS A 148 -25.52 -5.72 -7.33
N THR A 149 -24.84 -5.23 -8.37
CA THR A 149 -25.49 -4.58 -9.52
C THR A 149 -26.48 -5.52 -10.20
N ARG A 150 -26.13 -6.80 -10.34
CA ARG A 150 -27.04 -7.82 -10.86
C ARG A 150 -28.29 -7.96 -9.99
N GLN A 151 -28.15 -8.03 -8.67
CA GLN A 151 -29.29 -8.14 -7.75
C GLN A 151 -30.19 -6.90 -7.77
N GLU A 152 -29.60 -5.71 -7.84
CA GLU A 152 -30.34 -4.44 -7.97
C GLU A 152 -31.10 -4.35 -9.28
N ASN A 153 -30.48 -4.70 -10.41
CA ASN A 153 -31.14 -4.76 -11.71
C ASN A 153 -32.30 -5.76 -11.70
N ILE A 154 -32.11 -6.94 -11.09
CA ILE A 154 -33.18 -7.92 -10.91
C ILE A 154 -34.34 -7.34 -10.10
N ARG A 155 -34.04 -6.60 -9.02
CA ARG A 155 -35.06 -5.94 -8.19
C ARG A 155 -35.83 -4.90 -9.00
N PHE A 156 -35.12 -4.01 -9.68
CA PHE A 156 -35.72 -2.97 -10.52
C PHE A 156 -36.65 -3.56 -11.59
N ILE A 157 -36.20 -4.62 -12.29
CA ILE A 157 -37.02 -5.32 -13.28
C ILE A 157 -38.28 -5.91 -12.63
N LYS A 158 -38.17 -6.52 -11.44
CA LYS A 158 -39.32 -7.07 -10.73
C LYS A 158 -40.33 -6.00 -10.32
N ASP A 159 -39.86 -4.86 -9.83
CA ASP A 159 -40.70 -3.75 -9.42
C ASP A 159 -41.42 -3.13 -10.63
N PHE A 160 -40.70 -2.93 -11.74
CA PHE A 160 -41.28 -2.48 -13.00
C PHE A 160 -42.36 -3.44 -13.53
N ILE A 161 -42.12 -4.75 -13.51
CA ILE A 161 -43.13 -5.76 -13.91
C ILE A 161 -44.38 -5.69 -12.99
N LYS A 162 -44.19 -5.39 -11.71
CA LYS A 162 -45.31 -5.28 -10.75
C LYS A 162 -46.18 -4.07 -11.06
N GLU A 163 -45.60 -2.96 -11.52
CA GLU A 163 -46.33 -1.74 -11.90
C GLU A 163 -47.12 -1.88 -13.20
N LEU A 164 -46.79 -2.87 -14.04
CA LEU A 164 -47.51 -3.18 -15.29
C LEU A 164 -48.75 -4.08 -15.09
N LYS A 165 -49.02 -4.55 -13.87
CA LYS A 165 -50.15 -5.43 -13.53
C LYS A 165 -51.17 -4.71 -12.67
#